data_AF-A0A9R1K427-F1
#
_entry.id   AF-A0A9R1K427-F1
#
_cell.length_a   1.000
_cell.length_b   1.000
_cell.length_c   1.000
_cell.angle_alpha   90.00
_cell.angle_beta   90.00
_cell.angle_gamma   90.00
#
_symmetry.space_group_name_H-M   'P 1'
#
loop_
_entity.id
_entity.type
_entity.pdbx_description
1 polymer ?
#
loop_
_entity_poly.entity_id
_entity_poly.type
_entity_poly.pdbx_seq_one_letter_code
_entity_poly.pdbx_strand_id
1 'polypeptide(L)'
;MEEETTLRGAGGGEVKEEVREEGAELFEPTEDELVLHFLRPQLRGFAPRVAGVVVEADPCAAPPWELLARHGLLTRGHGYFFAARRRGKVRRTPEGGGGAWMHSGNKEDRRSVTELGVVARWSMTRYCFYLRGGDGAQQGRRSTGWVMSEYEITDPRCYRRADDGQEDQYWVLCHVRRSIRENVKPRSRRR
;
A
#
# COMPACT_ATOMS: atom_id res chain seq x y z
N MET A 1 -71.54 -1.16 31.49
CA MET A 1 -71.03 -0.35 32.61
C MET A 1 -69.53 -0.30 32.42
N GLU A 2 -69.05 0.91 32.15
CA GLU A 2 -67.64 1.33 31.98
C GLU A 2 -66.86 1.03 33.29
N GLU A 3 -65.53 0.96 33.40
CA GLU A 3 -64.48 1.84 32.88
C GLU A 3 -63.07 1.16 32.82
N GLU A 4 -62.24 1.77 31.97
CA GLU A 4 -60.77 1.93 31.87
C GLU A 4 -59.95 1.79 33.19
N THR A 5 -58.72 1.25 33.29
CA THR A 5 -57.40 1.68 32.78
C THR A 5 -56.37 0.65 33.34
N THR A 6 -55.29 0.24 32.67
CA THR A 6 -53.97 0.92 32.70
C THR A 6 -52.96 0.13 31.86
N LEU A 7 -52.17 0.86 31.05
CA LEU A 7 -51.06 0.41 30.21
C LEU A 7 -49.78 0.06 31.00
N ARG A 8 -49.04 -0.96 30.51
CA ARG A 8 -47.56 -1.05 30.38
C ARG A 8 -47.21 -2.50 30.00
N GLY A 9 -46.35 -2.85 29.07
CA GLY A 9 -45.37 -2.14 28.26
C GLY A 9 -44.60 -3.22 27.48
N ALA A 10 -44.08 -2.83 26.33
CA ALA A 10 -43.51 -3.68 25.29
C ALA A 10 -42.33 -4.56 25.73
N GLY A 11 -42.17 -5.69 25.03
CA GLY A 11 -41.00 -6.56 25.10
C GLY A 11 -40.87 -7.38 23.82
N GLY A 12 -40.92 -6.73 22.66
CA GLY A 12 -40.50 -7.34 21.40
C GLY A 12 -38.98 -7.50 21.43
N GLY A 13 -38.51 -8.71 21.70
CA GLY A 13 -37.10 -9.04 21.57
C GLY A 13 -36.72 -9.08 20.10
N GLU A 14 -36.15 -7.99 19.60
CA GLU A 14 -35.30 -8.03 18.40
C GLU A 14 -34.15 -9.00 18.69
N VAL A 15 -34.18 -10.14 18.02
CA VAL A 15 -32.99 -10.96 17.81
C VAL A 15 -32.02 -10.13 16.98
N LYS A 16 -31.08 -9.45 17.67
CA LYS A 16 -29.87 -8.96 17.02
C LYS A 16 -29.13 -10.19 16.52
N GLU A 17 -29.22 -10.42 15.22
CA GLU A 17 -28.25 -11.22 14.49
C GLU A 17 -26.88 -10.55 14.71
N GLU A 18 -26.19 -10.96 15.77
CA GLU A 18 -24.75 -10.80 15.86
C GLU A 18 -24.17 -11.63 14.72
N VAL A 19 -24.00 -10.98 13.57
CA VAL A 19 -23.03 -11.42 12.58
C VAL A 19 -21.69 -11.38 13.30
N ARG A 20 -21.31 -12.54 13.83
CA ARG A 20 -19.94 -12.82 14.22
C ARG A 20 -19.14 -12.58 12.94
N GLU A 21 -18.38 -11.49 12.90
CA GLU A 21 -17.27 -11.36 11.96
C GLU A 21 -16.29 -12.49 12.31
N GLU A 22 -16.57 -13.68 11.77
CA GLU A 22 -15.61 -14.76 11.71
C GLU A 22 -14.38 -14.19 10.98
N GLY A 23 -13.24 -14.26 11.67
CA GLY A 23 -12.06 -13.47 11.41
C GLY A 23 -11.75 -13.33 9.93
N ALA A 24 -11.92 -12.11 9.41
CA ALA A 24 -11.39 -11.75 8.11
C ALA A 24 -9.88 -12.00 8.14
N GLU A 25 -9.44 -13.05 7.46
CA GLU A 25 -8.02 -13.35 7.26
C GLU A 25 -7.34 -12.06 6.81
N LEU A 26 -6.42 -11.56 7.62
CA LEU A 26 -5.69 -10.34 7.32
C LEU A 26 -4.97 -10.55 5.99
N PHE A 27 -5.28 -9.74 4.99
CA PHE A 27 -4.64 -9.86 3.69
C PHE A 27 -3.15 -9.50 3.81
N GLU A 28 -2.31 -10.53 3.93
CA GLU A 28 -0.86 -10.46 4.10
C GLU A 28 -0.15 -11.32 3.03
N PRO A 29 -0.23 -10.93 1.74
CA PRO A 29 0.39 -11.68 0.66
C PRO A 29 1.92 -11.71 0.80
N THR A 30 2.49 -12.85 0.43
CA THR A 30 3.93 -13.04 0.22
C THR A 30 4.43 -12.19 -0.96
N GLU A 31 5.75 -12.03 -1.05
CA GLU A 31 6.37 -11.32 -2.19
C GLU A 31 6.04 -12.00 -3.53
N ASP A 32 5.97 -13.33 -3.55
CA ASP A 32 5.62 -14.10 -4.75
C ASP A 32 4.16 -13.87 -5.15
N GLU A 33 3.24 -13.85 -4.19
CA GLU A 33 1.83 -13.57 -4.46
C GLU A 33 1.63 -12.14 -4.98
N LEU A 34 2.28 -11.14 -4.37
CA LEU A 34 2.26 -9.76 -4.83
C LEU A 34 2.71 -9.64 -6.29
N VAL A 35 3.79 -10.32 -6.66
CA VAL A 35 4.33 -10.25 -8.02
C VAL A 35 3.49 -11.05 -9.01
N LEU A 36 3.17 -12.31 -8.70
CA LEU A 36 2.57 -13.25 -9.65
C LEU A 36 1.05 -13.11 -9.76
N HIS A 37 0.36 -12.78 -8.67
CA HIS A 37 -1.11 -12.76 -8.61
C HIS A 37 -1.71 -11.35 -8.63
N PHE A 38 -0.92 -10.31 -8.39
CA PHE A 38 -1.38 -8.91 -8.44
C PHE A 38 -0.67 -8.09 -9.52
N LEU A 39 0.65 -7.87 -9.40
CA LEU A 39 1.38 -6.97 -10.30
C LEU A 39 1.46 -7.48 -11.74
N ARG A 40 1.82 -8.75 -11.94
CA ARG A 40 1.94 -9.33 -13.28
C ARG A 40 0.60 -9.33 -14.05
N PRO A 41 -0.55 -9.72 -13.45
CA PRO A 41 -1.86 -9.58 -14.09
C PRO A 41 -2.22 -8.13 -14.42
N GLN A 42 -1.98 -7.18 -13.52
CA GLN A 42 -2.23 -5.75 -13.78
C GLN A 42 -1.45 -5.26 -15.01
N LEU A 43 -0.18 -5.63 -15.12
CA LEU A 43 0.68 -5.29 -16.26
C LEU A 43 0.23 -5.94 -17.58
N ARG A 44 -0.60 -6.97 -17.52
CA ARG A 44 -1.22 -7.63 -18.69
C ARG A 44 -2.62 -7.11 -19.01
N GLY A 45 -3.11 -6.12 -18.25
CA GLY A 45 -4.46 -5.59 -18.37
C GLY A 45 -5.57 -6.50 -17.83
N PHE A 46 -5.22 -7.48 -16.98
CA PHE A 46 -6.23 -8.30 -16.31
C PHE A 46 -6.72 -7.64 -15.02
N ALA A 47 -8.01 -7.82 -14.72
CA ALA A 47 -8.59 -7.39 -13.46
C ALA A 47 -7.93 -8.12 -12.26
N PRO A 48 -7.78 -7.45 -11.10
CA PRO A 48 -7.26 -8.07 -9.89
C PRO A 48 -8.09 -9.29 -9.47
N ARG A 49 -7.44 -10.37 -9.03
CA ARG A 49 -8.12 -11.59 -8.55
C ARG A 49 -9.00 -11.33 -7.33
N VAL A 50 -8.58 -10.39 -6.48
CA VAL A 50 -9.33 -9.96 -5.30
C VAL A 50 -9.62 -8.48 -5.44
N ALA A 51 -10.88 -8.15 -5.70
CA ALA A 51 -11.31 -6.77 -5.90
C ALA A 51 -11.16 -5.94 -4.62
N GLY A 52 -10.78 -4.67 -4.76
CA GLY A 52 -10.71 -3.70 -3.65
C GLY A 52 -9.51 -3.85 -2.71
N VAL A 53 -8.67 -4.87 -2.89
CA VAL A 53 -7.52 -5.12 -2.00
C VAL A 53 -6.28 -4.29 -2.36
N VAL A 54 -6.09 -4.02 -3.65
CA VAL A 54 -5.04 -3.12 -4.16
C VAL A 54 -5.71 -1.97 -4.88
N VAL A 55 -5.36 -0.74 -4.50
CA VAL A 55 -5.99 0.49 -4.99
C VAL A 55 -5.15 1.12 -6.10
N GLU A 56 -5.75 1.53 -7.21
CA GLU A 56 -5.04 2.34 -8.21
C GLU A 56 -4.90 3.79 -7.74
N ALA A 57 -3.71 4.15 -7.25
CA ALA A 57 -3.36 5.50 -6.81
C ALA A 57 -1.85 5.66 -6.72
N ASP A 58 -1.31 6.88 -6.90
CA ASP A 58 0.11 7.16 -6.65
C ASP A 58 0.36 7.37 -5.15
N PRO A 59 1.17 6.54 -4.48
CA PRO A 59 1.55 6.72 -3.08
C PRO A 59 2.37 7.99 -2.81
N CYS A 60 2.87 8.63 -3.86
CA CYS A 60 3.57 9.90 -3.79
C CYS A 60 2.63 11.11 -4.01
N ALA A 61 1.32 10.92 -4.13
CA ALA A 61 0.37 12.02 -4.26
C ALA A 61 0.08 12.74 -2.92
N ALA A 62 0.18 12.03 -1.79
CA ALA A 62 -0.14 12.57 -0.47
C ALA A 62 0.79 12.02 0.62
N PRO A 63 0.87 12.66 1.80
CA PRO A 63 1.45 12.04 2.98
C PRO A 63 0.77 10.70 3.31
N PRO A 64 1.48 9.72 3.90
CA PRO A 64 0.97 8.36 4.09
C PRO A 64 -0.37 8.28 4.83
N TRP A 65 -0.56 9.05 5.89
CA TRP A 65 -1.80 9.03 6.68
C TRP A 65 -2.99 9.58 5.90
N GLU A 66 -2.79 10.66 5.13
CA GLU A 66 -3.83 11.21 4.25
C GLU A 66 -4.13 10.28 3.08
N LEU A 67 -3.10 9.66 2.49
CA LEU A 67 -3.28 8.67 1.43
C LEU A 67 -4.19 7.53 1.91
N LEU A 68 -3.89 6.95 3.08
CA LEU A 68 -4.71 5.89 3.64
C LEU A 68 -6.11 6.39 3.99
N ALA A 69 -6.26 7.63 4.46
CA ALA A 69 -7.56 8.22 4.78
C ALA A 69 -8.47 8.32 3.54
N ARG A 70 -7.91 8.84 2.43
CA ARG A 70 -8.62 9.03 1.15
C ARG A 70 -9.16 7.72 0.59
N HIS A 71 -8.54 6.60 0.90
CA HIS A 71 -8.91 5.28 0.40
C HIS A 71 -9.55 4.37 1.46
N GLY A 72 -9.91 4.90 2.64
CA GLY A 72 -10.58 4.11 3.69
C GLY A 72 -9.69 3.05 4.35
N LEU A 73 -8.36 3.19 4.26
CA LEU A 73 -7.36 2.22 4.74
C LEU A 73 -6.75 2.61 6.09
N LEU A 74 -7.21 3.70 6.72
CA LEU A 74 -6.67 4.18 8.00
C LEU A 74 -6.83 3.16 9.13
N THR A 75 -8.01 2.53 9.24
CA THR A 75 -8.32 1.52 10.28
C THR A 75 -7.41 0.31 10.16
N ARG A 76 -7.10 -0.10 8.93
CA ARG A 76 -6.15 -1.17 8.62
C ARG A 76 -4.70 -0.78 8.88
N GLY A 77 -4.37 0.52 8.84
CA GLY A 77 -3.02 1.04 9.11
C GLY A 77 -1.97 0.75 8.02
N HIS A 78 -2.37 0.08 6.93
CA HIS A 78 -1.55 -0.15 5.75
C HIS A 78 -2.40 -0.28 4.48
N GLY A 79 -1.75 -0.16 3.32
CA GLY A 79 -2.42 -0.27 2.03
C GLY A 79 -1.49 -0.77 0.93
N TYR A 80 -2.09 -1.42 -0.07
CA TYR A 80 -1.44 -1.81 -1.31
C TYR A 80 -1.96 -0.95 -2.45
N PHE A 81 -1.07 -0.49 -3.31
CA PHE A 81 -1.38 0.46 -4.36
C PHE A 81 -0.76 0.06 -5.69
N PHE A 82 -1.52 0.15 -6.77
CA PHE A 82 -0.97 0.16 -8.12
C PHE A 82 -0.65 1.60 -8.50
N ALA A 83 0.62 1.88 -8.77
CA ALA A 83 1.08 3.19 -9.17
C ALA A 83 1.59 3.15 -10.61
N ALA A 84 1.04 4.00 -11.48
CA ALA A 84 1.57 4.19 -12.82
C ALA A 84 2.90 4.95 -12.73
N ARG A 85 3.95 4.40 -13.34
CA ARG A 85 5.27 5.01 -13.45
C ARG A 85 5.58 5.27 -14.92
N ARG A 86 6.36 6.32 -15.16
CA ARG A 86 7.01 6.58 -16.45
C ARG A 86 8.50 6.44 -16.28
N ARG A 87 9.18 5.89 -17.28
CA ARG A 87 10.65 5.82 -17.30
C ARG A 87 11.22 7.22 -17.16
N GLY A 88 11.98 7.46 -16.10
CA GLY A 88 12.52 8.79 -15.78
C GLY A 88 12.47 9.11 -14.29
N LYS A 89 12.74 10.38 -13.95
CA LYS A 89 12.80 10.83 -12.56
C LYS A 89 11.39 10.95 -11.98
N VAL A 90 11.00 9.98 -11.15
CA VAL A 90 9.73 10.01 -10.41
C VAL A 90 9.84 11.00 -9.24
N ARG A 91 8.87 11.91 -9.10
CA ARG A 91 8.79 12.79 -7.94
C ARG A 91 8.36 11.99 -6.71
N ARG A 92 9.23 11.93 -5.70
CA ARG A 92 9.00 11.19 -4.43
C ARG A 92 8.59 12.11 -3.27
N THR A 93 7.98 13.24 -3.60
CA THR A 93 7.50 14.25 -2.66
C THR A 93 6.00 14.44 -2.88
N PRO A 94 5.15 14.27 -1.84
CA PRO A 94 3.72 14.53 -1.88
C PRO A 94 3.32 15.91 -2.44
N GLU A 95 2.23 15.93 -3.20
CA GLU A 95 1.53 17.15 -3.61
C GLU A 95 0.85 17.75 -2.39
N GLY A 96 1.38 18.85 -1.87
CA GLY A 96 0.97 19.43 -0.57
C GLY A 96 2.13 19.62 0.40
N GLY A 97 3.32 19.09 0.09
CA GLY A 97 4.51 19.33 0.89
C GLY A 97 4.52 18.55 2.22
N GLY A 98 5.14 19.12 3.26
CA GLY A 98 5.21 18.52 4.60
C GLY A 98 6.24 17.41 4.78
N GLY A 99 6.65 16.69 3.73
CA GLY A 99 7.68 15.65 3.84
C GLY A 99 8.16 15.09 2.50
N ALA A 100 9.01 14.07 2.56
CA ALA A 100 9.54 13.39 1.38
C ALA A 100 9.76 11.90 1.64
N TRP A 101 9.50 11.08 0.63
CA TRP A 101 9.94 9.68 0.60
C TRP A 101 11.43 9.64 0.26
N MET A 102 12.21 9.02 1.13
CA MET A 102 13.66 8.86 0.96
C MET A 102 14.01 7.39 0.80
N HIS A 103 14.87 7.09 -0.17
CA HIS A 103 15.40 5.75 -0.40
C HIS A 103 16.08 5.23 0.88
N SER A 104 15.76 3.99 1.26
CA SER A 104 16.27 3.33 2.46
C SER A 104 16.91 1.97 2.18
N GLY A 105 16.69 1.38 1.01
CA GLY A 105 17.30 0.10 0.63
C GLY A 105 16.62 -0.53 -0.59
N ASN A 106 17.22 -1.58 -1.12
CA ASN A 106 16.72 -2.31 -2.28
C ASN A 106 16.91 -3.83 -2.09
N LYS A 107 16.05 -4.62 -2.73
CA LYS A 107 16.23 -6.04 -3.01
C LYS A 107 16.22 -6.23 -4.53
N GLU A 108 17.37 -6.54 -5.11
CA GLU A 108 17.52 -6.75 -6.56
C GLU A 108 17.55 -8.25 -6.90
N ASP A 109 17.48 -8.55 -8.20
CA ASP A 109 17.61 -9.90 -8.77
C ASP A 109 16.70 -10.97 -8.15
N ARG A 110 15.55 -10.56 -7.64
CA ARG A 110 14.52 -11.45 -7.09
C ARG A 110 13.79 -12.17 -8.23
N ARG A 111 13.31 -13.38 -7.93
CA ARG A 111 12.66 -14.24 -8.92
C ARG A 111 11.50 -14.95 -8.27
N SER A 112 10.39 -15.01 -8.99
CA SER A 112 9.22 -15.82 -8.68
C SER A 112 8.90 -16.67 -9.89
N VAL A 113 8.44 -17.91 -9.67
CA VAL A 113 8.17 -18.87 -10.75
C VAL A 113 6.70 -19.25 -10.71
N THR A 114 6.00 -19.11 -11.83
CA THR A 114 4.61 -19.56 -11.94
C THR A 114 4.54 -21.08 -11.95
N GLU A 115 3.36 -21.66 -11.68
CA GLU A 115 3.09 -23.10 -11.86
C GLU A 115 3.45 -23.63 -13.26
N LEU A 116 3.33 -22.79 -14.29
CA LEU A 116 3.69 -23.11 -15.68
C LEU A 116 5.19 -22.93 -16.00
N GLY A 117 6.04 -22.71 -15.01
CA GLY A 117 7.49 -22.54 -15.19
C GLY A 117 7.96 -21.18 -15.70
N VAL A 118 7.06 -20.20 -15.90
CA VAL A 118 7.44 -18.83 -16.29
C VAL A 118 8.13 -18.13 -15.12
N VAL A 119 9.34 -17.62 -15.37
CA VAL A 119 10.13 -16.87 -14.39
C VAL A 119 9.83 -15.37 -14.50
N ALA A 120 9.30 -14.78 -13.43
CA ALA A 120 9.18 -13.34 -13.27
C ALA A 120 10.39 -12.81 -12.47
N ARG A 121 11.20 -11.95 -13.10
CA ARG A 121 12.29 -11.24 -12.42
C ARG A 121 11.79 -9.89 -11.92
N TRP A 122 12.13 -9.56 -10.68
CA TRP A 122 11.63 -8.35 -10.04
C TRP A 122 12.63 -7.77 -9.04
N SER A 123 12.39 -6.52 -8.64
CA SER A 123 13.11 -5.82 -7.58
C SER A 123 12.12 -5.19 -6.58
N MET A 124 12.58 -4.95 -5.35
CA MET A 124 11.82 -4.17 -4.37
C MET A 124 12.66 -3.04 -3.79
N THR A 125 12.24 -1.82 -4.08
CA THR A 125 12.85 -0.62 -3.50
C THR A 125 12.08 -0.18 -2.25
N ARG A 126 12.80 0.10 -1.17
CA ARG A 126 12.25 0.54 0.10
C ARG A 126 12.50 2.03 0.32
N TYR A 127 11.47 2.73 0.74
CA TYR A 127 11.50 4.14 1.11
C TYR A 127 11.00 4.35 2.54
N CYS A 128 11.49 5.40 3.19
CA CYS A 128 11.01 5.87 4.48
C CYS A 128 10.50 7.32 4.32
N PHE A 129 9.36 7.64 4.91
CA PHE A 129 8.81 9.01 4.84
C PHE A 129 9.33 9.87 5.98
N TYR A 130 9.84 11.05 5.64
CA TYR A 130 10.33 12.02 6.61
C TYR A 130 9.61 13.34 6.47
N LEU A 131 9.22 13.92 7.60
CA LEU A 131 8.72 15.29 7.64
C LEU A 131 9.88 16.27 7.40
N ARG A 132 9.59 17.35 6.69
CA ARG A 132 10.47 18.52 6.64
C ARG A 132 10.49 19.14 8.04
N GLY A 133 11.68 19.47 8.56
CA GLY A 133 11.78 20.26 9.79
C GLY A 133 11.18 21.65 9.59
N GLY A 134 10.75 22.30 10.67
CA GLY A 134 10.27 23.69 10.62
C GLY A 134 11.37 24.67 10.19
N ASP A 135 10.99 25.93 9.94
CA ASP A 135 11.88 26.99 9.50
C ASP A 135 12.96 27.28 10.55
N GLY A 136 14.13 26.70 10.30
CA GLY A 136 15.32 26.81 11.11
C GLY A 136 16.31 25.77 10.60
N ALA A 137 17.40 26.23 9.99
CA ALA A 137 18.42 25.43 9.30
C ALA A 137 19.14 24.37 10.18
N GLN A 138 18.67 24.12 11.41
CA GLN A 138 19.24 23.19 12.38
C GLN A 138 18.34 22.01 12.77
N GLN A 139 17.05 21.98 12.40
CA GLN A 139 16.18 20.83 12.72
C GLN A 139 16.09 19.87 11.51
N GLY A 140 16.88 18.81 11.56
CA GLY A 140 16.94 17.79 10.51
C GLY A 140 15.58 17.11 10.20
N ARG A 141 15.51 16.42 9.06
CA ARG A 141 14.33 15.65 8.62
C ARG A 141 13.91 14.65 9.71
N ARG A 142 12.64 14.70 10.15
CA ARG A 142 12.12 13.81 11.21
C ARG A 142 11.52 12.55 10.60
N SER A 143 12.03 11.39 11.01
CA SER A 143 11.44 10.10 10.63
C SER A 143 10.02 9.98 11.18
N THR A 144 9.08 9.62 10.32
CA THR A 144 7.68 9.41 10.69
C THR A 144 7.35 7.97 11.03
N GLY A 145 8.28 7.04 10.81
CA GLY A 145 8.06 5.61 10.90
C GLY A 145 7.23 5.02 9.76
N TRP A 146 6.78 5.80 8.77
CA TRP A 146 6.14 5.27 7.57
C TRP A 146 7.15 4.74 6.57
N VAL A 147 6.83 3.60 5.97
CA VAL A 147 7.63 2.87 5.00
C VAL A 147 6.80 2.57 3.77
N MET A 148 7.42 2.65 2.61
CA MET A 148 6.89 2.15 1.34
C MET A 148 7.84 1.11 0.77
N SER A 149 7.31 -0.05 0.37
CA SER A 149 8.01 -1.02 -0.47
C SER A 149 7.39 -0.98 -1.86
N GLU A 150 8.18 -0.65 -2.87
CA GLU A 150 7.78 -0.61 -4.28
C GLU A 150 8.36 -1.82 -5.02
N TYR A 151 7.48 -2.64 -5.58
CA TYR A 151 7.79 -3.85 -6.34
C TYR A 151 7.69 -3.54 -7.83
N GLU A 152 8.74 -3.86 -8.58
CA GLU A 152 8.81 -3.68 -10.03
C GLU A 152 9.23 -4.99 -10.69
N ILE A 153 8.50 -5.41 -11.73
CA ILE A 153 8.93 -6.49 -12.59
C ILE A 153 9.94 -5.95 -13.60
N THR A 154 11.19 -6.40 -13.50
CA THR A 154 12.34 -5.84 -14.22
C THR A 154 12.54 -6.43 -15.61
N ASP A 155 11.91 -7.59 -15.89
CA ASP A 155 11.94 -8.22 -17.22
C ASP A 155 10.57 -8.11 -17.90
N PRO A 156 10.38 -7.17 -18.84
CA PRO A 156 9.08 -6.97 -19.46
C PRO A 156 8.54 -8.16 -20.25
N ARG A 157 9.42 -9.08 -20.67
CA ARG A 157 9.03 -10.27 -21.44
C ARG A 157 8.14 -11.22 -20.64
N CYS A 158 8.08 -11.09 -19.31
CA CYS A 158 7.21 -11.93 -18.51
C CYS A 158 5.75 -11.43 -18.44
N TYR A 159 5.46 -10.21 -18.90
CA TYR A 159 4.10 -9.66 -18.96
C TYR A 159 3.70 -9.08 -20.32
N ARG A 160 4.65 -8.68 -21.18
CA ARG A 160 4.36 -8.25 -22.56
C ARG A 160 4.57 -9.37 -23.57
N ARG A 161 3.81 -9.30 -24.65
CA ARG A 161 4.10 -10.04 -25.89
C ARG A 161 5.22 -9.34 -26.66
N ALA A 162 5.84 -10.05 -27.59
CA ALA A 162 6.96 -9.54 -28.36
C ALA A 162 6.56 -8.44 -29.38
N ASP A 163 5.28 -8.42 -29.76
CA ASP A 163 4.66 -7.44 -30.67
C ASP A 163 4.08 -6.22 -29.95
N ASP A 164 4.01 -6.24 -28.62
CA ASP A 164 3.57 -5.08 -27.84
C ASP A 164 4.61 -3.95 -28.00
N GLY A 165 4.15 -2.80 -28.50
CA GLY A 165 4.98 -1.61 -28.66
C GLY A 165 5.65 -1.18 -27.35
N GLN A 166 6.69 -0.36 -27.46
CA GLN A 166 7.42 0.12 -26.29
C GLN A 166 6.61 1.23 -25.59
N GLU A 167 5.84 0.87 -24.57
CA GLU A 167 5.17 1.85 -23.71
C GLU A 167 6.14 2.40 -22.65
N ASP A 168 6.20 3.73 -22.55
CA ASP A 168 6.97 4.42 -21.52
C ASP A 168 6.34 4.34 -20.13
N GLN A 169 5.04 4.04 -20.09
CA GLN A 169 4.27 3.86 -18.86
C GLN A 169 4.22 2.38 -18.47
N TYR A 170 4.39 2.11 -17.18
CA TYR A 170 4.25 0.77 -16.62
C TYR A 170 3.67 0.86 -15.19
N TRP A 171 3.19 -0.26 -14.67
CA TRP A 171 2.68 -0.33 -13.30
C TRP A 171 3.74 -0.86 -12.34
N VAL A 172 3.78 -0.30 -11.14
CA VAL A 172 4.46 -0.88 -9.98
C VAL A 172 3.43 -1.16 -8.89
N LEU A 173 3.75 -2.08 -7.97
CA LEU A 173 2.94 -2.33 -6.79
C LEU A 173 3.65 -1.75 -5.56
N CYS A 174 2.97 -0.91 -4.81
CA CYS A 174 3.50 -0.30 -3.60
C CYS A 174 2.76 -0.80 -2.35
N HIS A 175 3.50 -1.13 -1.30
CA HIS A 175 2.97 -1.40 0.03
C HIS A 175 3.36 -0.29 0.98
N VAL A 176 2.38 0.48 1.48
CA VAL A 176 2.59 1.58 2.43
C VAL A 176 2.11 1.15 3.81
N ARG A 177 2.97 1.30 4.83
CA ARG A 177 2.67 0.88 6.20
C ARG A 177 3.52 1.60 7.24
N ARG A 178 3.17 1.43 8.52
CA ARG A 178 4.08 1.75 9.63
C ARG A 178 5.19 0.69 9.76
N SER A 179 6.39 1.17 10.05
CA SER A 179 7.53 0.35 10.47
C SER A 179 7.28 -0.15 11.89
N ILE A 180 7.52 -1.43 12.12
CA ILE A 180 7.50 -2.07 13.45
C ILE A 180 8.76 -1.71 14.24
N ARG A 181 9.84 -1.27 13.56
CA ARG A 181 11.03 -0.76 14.24
C ARG A 181 10.69 0.60 14.85
N GLU A 182 10.70 0.67 16.17
CA GLU A 182 10.68 1.95 16.88
C GLU A 182 11.79 2.87 16.36
N ASN A 183 11.53 4.17 16.42
CA ASN A 183 12.34 5.23 15.83
C ASN A 183 13.73 5.25 16.48
N VAL A 184 14.67 4.42 16.03
CA VAL A 184 16.06 4.45 16.50
C VAL A 184 16.61 5.81 16.08
N LYS A 185 16.86 6.67 17.07
CA LYS A 185 17.44 8.00 16.88
C LYS A 185 18.66 7.87 15.96
N PRO A 186 18.85 8.78 14.99
CA PRO A 186 20.03 8.71 14.12
C PRO A 186 21.27 8.73 15.01
N ARG A 187 22.14 7.71 14.88
CA ARG A 187 23.44 7.71 15.57
C ARG A 187 24.16 8.97 15.12
N SER A 188 24.35 9.90 16.04
CA SER A 188 25.22 11.05 15.83
C SER A 188 26.58 10.51 15.38
N ARG A 189 27.02 10.90 14.19
CA ARG A 189 28.40 10.64 13.75
C ARG A 189 29.31 11.25 14.80
N ARG A 190 30.03 10.41 15.55
CA ARG A 190 31.15 10.90 16.36
C ARG A 190 32.19 11.40 15.37
N ARG A 191 32.57 12.68 15.55
CA ARG A 191 33.69 13.31 14.84
C ARG A 191 34.98 12.58 15.16
#